data_AF-A0A2R7SMG7-F1
#
_entry.id   AF-A0A2R7SMG7-F1
#
_cell.length_a   1.000
_cell.length_b   1.000
_cell.length_c   1.000
_cell.angle_alpha   90.00
_cell.angle_beta   90.00
_cell.angle_gamma   90.00
#
_symmetry.space_group_name_H-M   'P 1'
#
loop_
_entity.id
_entity.type
_entity.pdbx_description
1 polymer ?
#
loop_
_entity_poly.entity_id
_entity_poly.type
_entity_poly.pdbx_seq_one_letter_code
_entity_poly.pdbx_strand_id
1 'polypeptide(L)'
;MAIDSQAAVRQFATTAGWRQWRSRIQVQLKHDASEKAKERTAVLRREVYLRVVEELVKANSHLAGLPNMDPAKVNVSEGLQGFFAAAARLQLIAEPRTALLVNKLVGEYGEMLIELLAVVQPAHDAKIDIGIADQHYTKAQGEATRVLGEMTKLNESGKPNPEMFRALGNSFDFHQQQSAQFAGDRGQAWDRFNSANLSFQRTTLAKLRDLAPRQIPVLIELRRDLGLSADLEGLEAQMEQQWKRMEERFNALIESLVQRD
;
A
#
# COMPACT_ATOMS: atom_id res chain seq x y z
N MET A 1 -59.95 45.20 33.35
CA MET A 1 -58.52 44.85 33.39
C MET A 1 -58.05 44.55 31.96
N ALA A 2 -57.71 45.58 31.20
CA ALA A 2 -57.25 45.47 29.81
C ALA A 2 -56.37 46.69 29.47
N ILE A 3 -55.36 46.91 30.29
CA ILE A 3 -54.31 47.90 30.06
C ILE A 3 -53.02 47.15 30.34
N ASP A 4 -52.36 46.62 29.30
CA ASP A 4 -50.88 46.61 29.23
C ASP A 4 -50.25 45.94 28.00
N SER A 5 -50.99 45.35 27.04
CA SER A 5 -50.31 44.70 25.90
C SER A 5 -49.90 45.66 24.76
N GLN A 6 -50.56 46.81 24.63
CA GLN A 6 -50.24 47.77 23.55
C GLN A 6 -49.13 48.77 23.90
N ALA A 7 -48.87 49.02 25.19
CA ALA A 7 -47.79 49.90 25.63
C ALA A 7 -46.40 49.24 25.45
N ALA A 8 -46.30 47.93 25.75
CA ALA A 8 -45.08 47.15 25.57
C ALA A 8 -44.64 47.03 24.10
N VAL A 9 -45.59 46.96 23.16
CA VAL A 9 -45.31 46.89 21.71
C VAL A 9 -44.87 48.25 21.15
N ARG A 10 -45.37 49.37 21.70
CA ARG A 10 -45.00 50.72 21.25
C ARG A 10 -43.65 51.20 21.79
N GLN A 11 -43.20 50.72 22.95
CA GLN A 11 -41.88 51.06 23.50
C GLN A 11 -40.71 50.45 22.69
N PHE A 12 -40.95 49.34 21.97
CA PHE A 12 -39.98 48.75 21.04
C PHE A 12 -39.93 49.44 19.66
N ALA A 13 -40.91 50.28 19.33
CA ALA A 13 -41.04 50.93 18.03
C ALA A 13 -40.31 52.28 17.91
N THR A 14 -39.25 52.51 18.70
CA THR A 14 -38.33 53.63 18.45
C THR A 14 -37.29 53.20 17.41
N THR A 15 -36.91 54.09 16.49
CA THR A 15 -35.86 53.81 15.47
C THR A 15 -34.51 53.40 16.09
N ALA A 16 -34.31 53.68 17.38
CA ALA A 16 -33.19 53.23 18.18
C ALA A 16 -33.28 51.73 18.54
N GLY A 17 -34.45 51.23 18.97
CA GLY A 17 -34.68 49.82 19.27
C GLY A 17 -34.52 48.91 18.05
N TRP A 18 -35.02 49.34 16.89
CA TRP A 18 -34.86 48.62 15.61
C TRP A 18 -33.40 48.56 15.14
N ARG A 19 -32.63 49.63 15.33
CA ARG A 19 -31.19 49.66 15.01
C ARG A 19 -30.41 48.72 15.93
N GLN A 20 -30.71 48.72 17.22
CA GLN A 20 -30.04 47.85 18.20
C GLN A 20 -30.38 46.37 17.97
N TRP A 21 -31.63 46.04 17.64
CA TRP A 21 -32.05 44.68 17.29
C TRP A 21 -31.38 44.17 16.01
N ARG A 22 -31.35 44.98 14.93
CA ARG A 22 -30.62 44.63 13.70
C ARG A 22 -29.14 44.40 13.97
N SER A 23 -28.51 45.25 14.80
CA SER A 23 -27.10 45.08 15.18
C SER A 23 -26.87 43.76 15.93
N ARG A 24 -27.75 43.37 16.86
CA ARG A 24 -27.63 42.09 17.58
C ARG A 24 -27.79 40.89 16.64
N ILE A 25 -28.76 40.94 15.74
CA ILE A 25 -28.97 39.87 14.74
C ILE A 25 -27.78 39.76 13.80
N GLN A 26 -27.21 40.87 13.33
CA GLN A 26 -26.02 40.82 12.48
C GLN A 26 -24.82 40.20 13.21
N VAL A 27 -24.64 40.50 14.49
CA VAL A 27 -23.58 39.89 15.32
C VAL A 27 -23.85 38.39 15.51
N GLN A 28 -25.07 37.98 15.82
CA GLN A 28 -25.45 36.57 15.94
C GLN A 28 -25.27 35.80 14.63
N LEU A 29 -25.74 36.34 13.50
CA LEU A 29 -25.56 35.70 12.19
C LEU A 29 -24.08 35.57 11.81
N LYS A 30 -23.25 36.56 12.13
CA LYS A 30 -21.80 36.48 11.91
C LYS A 30 -21.15 35.43 12.81
N HIS A 31 -21.54 35.37 14.07
CA HIS A 31 -21.09 34.34 15.01
C HIS A 31 -21.48 32.95 14.52
N ASP A 32 -22.76 32.73 14.20
CA ASP A 32 -23.28 31.45 13.72
C ASP A 32 -22.65 31.03 12.39
N ALA A 33 -22.39 31.98 11.49
CA ALA A 33 -21.66 31.73 10.25
C ALA A 33 -20.21 31.31 10.51
N SER A 34 -19.53 31.96 11.47
CA SER A 34 -18.18 31.60 11.91
C SER A 34 -18.15 30.22 12.56
N GLU A 35 -19.06 29.91 13.47
CA GLU A 35 -19.13 28.61 14.12
C GLU A 35 -19.44 27.49 13.12
N LYS A 36 -20.37 27.70 12.18
CA LYS A 36 -20.62 26.74 11.08
C LYS A 36 -19.40 26.56 10.18
N ALA A 37 -18.64 27.60 9.90
CA ALA A 37 -17.42 27.50 9.10
C ALA A 37 -16.33 26.69 9.83
N LYS A 38 -16.17 26.92 11.14
CA LYS A 38 -15.27 26.12 12.00
C LYS A 38 -15.69 24.66 12.04
N GLU A 39 -16.98 24.40 12.25
CA GLU A 39 -17.53 23.04 12.30
C GLU A 39 -17.29 22.29 10.97
N ARG A 40 -17.59 22.91 9.83
CA ARG A 40 -17.31 22.34 8.50
C ARG A 40 -15.83 22.03 8.31
N THR A 41 -14.96 22.94 8.74
CA THR A 41 -13.51 22.75 8.64
C THR A 41 -13.03 21.61 9.53
N ALA A 42 -13.57 21.49 10.75
CA ALA A 42 -13.24 20.40 11.67
C ALA A 42 -13.72 19.03 11.14
N VAL A 43 -14.91 18.96 10.53
CA VAL A 43 -15.40 17.74 9.87
C VAL A 43 -14.51 17.36 8.70
N LEU A 44 -14.18 18.31 7.82
CA LEU A 44 -13.31 18.07 6.68
C LEU A 44 -11.91 17.61 7.11
N ARG A 45 -11.32 18.24 8.14
CA ARG A 45 -10.05 17.81 8.74
C ARG A 45 -10.14 16.38 9.22
N ARG A 46 -11.15 16.03 10.02
CA ARG A 46 -11.32 14.65 10.51
C ARG A 46 -11.35 13.62 9.37
N GLU A 47 -12.15 13.85 8.34
CA GLU A 47 -12.28 12.93 7.21
C GLU A 47 -10.96 12.74 6.44
N VAL A 48 -10.28 13.83 6.11
CA VAL A 48 -9.02 13.77 5.37
C VAL A 48 -7.90 13.16 6.21
N TYR A 49 -7.86 13.43 7.52
CA TYR A 49 -6.82 12.93 8.41
C TYR A 49 -6.93 11.41 8.56
N LEU A 50 -8.15 10.90 8.79
CA LEU A 50 -8.41 9.47 8.83
C LEU A 50 -8.06 8.80 7.50
N ARG A 51 -8.36 9.46 6.38
CA ARG A 51 -8.02 8.94 5.05
C ARG A 51 -6.52 8.83 4.83
N VAL A 52 -5.72 9.81 5.29
CA VAL A 52 -4.26 9.75 5.20
C VAL A 52 -3.72 8.54 5.96
N VAL A 53 -4.21 8.29 7.17
CA VAL A 53 -3.79 7.12 7.97
C VAL A 53 -4.17 5.81 7.30
N GLU A 54 -5.38 5.70 6.74
CA GLU A 54 -5.84 4.54 5.98
C GLU A 54 -4.93 4.25 4.78
N GLU A 55 -4.64 5.28 3.98
CA GLU A 55 -3.82 5.15 2.77
C GLU A 55 -2.34 4.90 3.09
N LEU A 56 -1.83 5.39 4.22
CA LEU A 56 -0.48 5.08 4.70
C LEU A 56 -0.30 3.58 4.99
N VAL A 57 -1.30 2.95 5.61
CA VAL A 57 -1.27 1.49 5.86
C VAL A 57 -1.27 0.72 4.54
N LYS A 58 -2.11 1.13 3.58
CA LYS A 58 -2.13 0.52 2.23
C LYS A 58 -0.81 0.68 1.50
N ALA A 59 -0.19 1.86 1.59
CA ALA A 59 1.13 2.12 1.02
C ALA A 59 2.18 1.15 1.57
N ASN A 60 2.23 0.95 2.90
CA ASN A 60 3.16 0.00 3.52
C ASN A 60 2.92 -1.44 3.05
N SER A 61 1.66 -1.88 3.00
CA SER A 61 1.31 -3.21 2.49
C SER A 61 1.68 -3.38 1.02
N HIS A 62 1.50 -2.35 0.20
CA HIS A 62 1.88 -2.37 -1.21
C HIS A 62 3.39 -2.53 -1.39
N LEU A 63 4.19 -1.74 -0.67
CA LEU A 63 5.66 -1.80 -0.74
C LEU A 63 6.18 -3.19 -0.34
N ALA A 64 5.60 -3.81 0.70
CA ALA A 64 5.97 -5.17 1.10
C ALA A 64 5.59 -6.22 0.04
N GLY A 65 4.59 -5.94 -0.81
CA GLY A 65 4.08 -6.85 -1.83
C GLY A 65 4.79 -6.80 -3.18
N LEU A 66 5.71 -5.85 -3.41
CA LEU A 66 6.32 -5.59 -4.72
C LEU A 66 6.91 -6.84 -5.43
N PRO A 67 7.64 -7.77 -4.76
CA PRO A 67 8.22 -8.93 -5.43
C PRO A 67 7.17 -9.89 -6.02
N ASN A 68 5.97 -9.86 -5.45
CA ASN A 68 4.88 -10.74 -5.87
C ASN A 68 4.03 -10.12 -6.99
N MET A 69 4.22 -8.83 -7.29
CA MET A 69 3.50 -8.18 -8.39
C MET A 69 4.06 -8.63 -9.74
N ASP A 70 3.18 -8.59 -10.74
CA ASP A 70 3.54 -8.81 -12.13
C ASP A 70 3.59 -7.43 -12.82
N PRO A 71 4.77 -6.88 -13.13
CA PRO A 71 4.89 -5.53 -13.69
C PRO A 71 4.29 -5.43 -15.09
N ALA A 72 4.04 -6.54 -15.78
CA ALA A 72 3.35 -6.54 -17.07
C ALA A 72 1.82 -6.39 -16.93
N LYS A 73 1.27 -6.64 -15.73
CA LYS A 73 -0.18 -6.61 -15.46
C LYS A 73 -0.60 -5.49 -14.52
N VAL A 74 0.31 -5.04 -13.66
CA VAL A 74 0.00 -4.09 -12.59
C VAL A 74 0.92 -2.89 -12.71
N ASN A 75 0.34 -1.69 -12.66
CA ASN A 75 1.11 -0.47 -12.54
C ASN A 75 1.64 -0.34 -11.10
N VAL A 76 2.93 -0.62 -10.92
CA VAL A 76 3.58 -0.63 -9.61
C VAL A 76 3.50 0.73 -8.89
N SER A 77 3.36 1.82 -9.64
CA SER A 77 3.23 3.18 -9.08
C SER A 77 1.86 3.47 -8.45
N GLU A 78 0.82 2.67 -8.74
CA GLU A 78 -0.54 2.93 -8.24
C GLU A 78 -0.68 2.79 -6.73
N GLY A 79 0.14 1.94 -6.10
CA GLY A 79 0.01 1.66 -4.68
C GLY A 79 0.31 2.83 -3.73
N LEU A 80 1.00 3.87 -4.21
CA LEU A 80 1.21 5.10 -3.44
C LEU A 80 0.29 6.25 -3.85
N GLN A 81 -0.44 6.14 -4.96
CA GLN A 81 -1.28 7.24 -5.47
C GLN A 81 -2.36 7.64 -4.46
N GLY A 82 -2.99 6.67 -3.80
CA GLY A 82 -4.00 6.94 -2.76
C GLY A 82 -3.43 7.76 -1.61
N PHE A 83 -2.23 7.40 -1.14
CA PHE A 83 -1.52 8.12 -0.10
C PHE A 83 -1.14 9.53 -0.54
N PHE A 84 -0.57 9.69 -1.74
CA PHE A 84 -0.19 11.01 -2.28
C PHE A 84 -1.41 11.92 -2.46
N ALA A 85 -2.52 11.38 -2.95
CA ALA A 85 -3.76 12.14 -3.11
C ALA A 85 -4.35 12.57 -1.75
N ALA A 86 -4.35 11.68 -0.76
CA ALA A 86 -4.81 12.00 0.59
C ALA A 86 -3.91 13.06 1.26
N ALA A 87 -2.59 12.92 1.11
CA ALA A 87 -1.62 13.88 1.62
C ALA A 87 -1.73 15.26 0.95
N ALA A 88 -1.97 15.32 -0.37
CA ALA A 88 -2.21 16.57 -1.08
C ALA A 88 -3.45 17.30 -0.55
N ARG A 89 -4.54 16.56 -0.28
CA ARG A 89 -5.76 17.14 0.34
C ARG A 89 -5.48 17.64 1.75
N LEU A 90 -4.70 16.89 2.53
CA LEU A 90 -4.30 17.27 3.88
C LEU A 90 -3.57 18.61 3.88
N GLN A 91 -2.62 18.81 2.95
CA GLN A 91 -1.84 20.04 2.84
C GLN A 91 -2.70 21.30 2.62
N LEU A 92 -3.93 21.17 2.08
CA LEU A 92 -4.82 22.30 1.85
C LEU A 92 -5.59 22.75 3.09
N ILE A 93 -5.75 21.88 4.09
CA ILE A 93 -6.66 22.11 5.23
C ILE A 93 -5.98 22.05 6.59
N ALA A 94 -4.81 21.43 6.66
CA ALA A 94 -4.05 21.23 7.88
C ALA A 94 -3.29 22.49 8.30
N GLU A 95 -2.86 22.53 9.56
CA GLU A 95 -1.98 23.60 10.01
C GLU A 95 -0.61 23.52 9.29
N PRO A 96 0.11 24.64 9.10
CA PRO A 96 1.33 24.67 8.29
C PRO A 96 2.39 23.63 8.72
N ARG A 97 2.53 23.39 10.02
CA ARG A 97 3.49 22.42 10.56
C ARG A 97 3.13 20.99 10.14
N THR A 98 1.87 20.60 10.27
CA THR A 98 1.35 19.29 9.85
C THR A 98 1.53 19.09 8.35
N ALA A 99 1.18 20.10 7.55
CA ALA A 99 1.34 20.06 6.10
C ALA A 99 2.80 19.83 5.67
N LEU A 100 3.76 20.50 6.32
CA LEU A 100 5.19 20.33 6.05
C LEU A 100 5.70 18.93 6.41
N LEU A 101 5.33 18.40 7.58
CA LEU A 101 5.76 17.06 8.00
C LEU A 101 5.20 15.98 7.07
N VAL A 102 3.94 16.10 6.66
CA VAL A 102 3.32 15.16 5.73
C VAL A 102 3.94 15.27 4.34
N ASN A 103 4.25 16.48 3.86
CA ASN A 103 4.94 16.66 2.58
C ASN A 103 6.32 15.99 2.59
N LYS A 104 7.08 16.16 3.68
CA LYS A 104 8.36 15.47 3.89
C LYS A 104 8.19 13.95 3.87
N LEU A 105 7.19 13.42 4.60
CA LEU A 105 6.90 11.98 4.62
C LEU A 105 6.56 11.46 3.21
N VAL A 106 5.75 12.19 2.44
CA VAL A 106 5.43 11.85 1.04
C VAL A 106 6.70 11.76 0.19
N GLY A 107 7.61 12.73 0.31
CA GLY A 107 8.89 12.71 -0.41
C GLY A 107 9.70 11.46 -0.11
N GLU A 108 9.82 11.11 1.16
CA GLU A 108 10.58 9.94 1.63
C GLU A 108 9.96 8.61 1.19
N TYR A 109 8.63 8.51 1.15
CA TYR A 109 7.93 7.36 0.56
C TYR A 109 8.19 7.25 -0.95
N GLY A 110 8.23 8.39 -1.66
CA GLY A 110 8.55 8.43 -3.08
C GLY A 110 9.98 7.99 -3.38
N GLU A 111 10.96 8.49 -2.62
CA GLU A 111 12.37 8.07 -2.69
C GLU A 111 12.50 6.57 -2.43
N MET A 112 11.90 6.08 -1.33
CA MET A 112 11.91 4.66 -0.98
C MET A 112 11.31 3.79 -2.08
N LEU A 113 10.19 4.19 -2.71
CA LEU A 113 9.60 3.43 -3.81
C LEU A 113 10.58 3.30 -4.98
N ILE A 114 11.22 4.39 -5.40
CA ILE A 114 12.17 4.37 -6.52
C ILE A 114 13.34 3.43 -6.22
N GLU A 115 13.88 3.47 -5.00
CA GLU A 115 14.94 2.57 -4.59
C GLU A 115 14.49 1.10 -4.58
N LEU A 116 13.31 0.81 -4.03
CA LEU A 116 12.76 -0.54 -3.98
C LEU A 116 12.44 -1.11 -5.36
N LEU A 117 12.07 -0.27 -6.32
CA LEU A 117 11.89 -0.68 -7.72
C LEU A 117 13.19 -1.19 -8.34
N ALA A 118 14.33 -0.59 -8.01
CA ALA A 118 15.62 -1.07 -8.49
C ALA A 118 16.00 -2.41 -7.84
N VAL A 119 15.71 -2.57 -6.54
CA VAL A 119 16.04 -3.79 -5.78
C VAL A 119 15.13 -4.97 -6.14
N VAL A 120 13.87 -4.73 -6.51
CA VAL A 120 12.91 -5.79 -6.83
C VAL A 120 13.10 -6.38 -8.23
N GLN A 121 13.75 -5.66 -9.14
CA GLN A 121 13.90 -6.05 -10.54
C GLN A 121 14.42 -7.49 -10.74
N PRO A 122 15.48 -7.96 -10.04
CA PRO A 122 15.96 -9.33 -10.21
C PRO A 122 14.95 -10.40 -9.80
N ALA A 123 14.07 -10.10 -8.84
CA ALA A 123 12.99 -11.01 -8.45
C ALA A 123 11.91 -11.07 -9.54
N HIS A 124 11.59 -9.95 -10.19
CA HIS A 124 10.67 -9.93 -11.33
C HIS A 124 11.24 -10.71 -12.53
N ASP A 125 12.51 -10.52 -12.86
CA ASP A 125 13.18 -11.24 -13.95
C ASP A 125 13.16 -12.76 -13.69
N ALA A 126 13.52 -13.19 -12.47
CA ALA A 126 13.45 -14.59 -12.08
C ALA A 126 12.03 -15.17 -12.16
N LYS A 127 11.01 -14.38 -11.83
CA LYS A 127 9.60 -14.79 -11.93
C LYS A 127 9.13 -14.94 -13.39
N ILE A 128 9.63 -14.10 -14.28
CA ILE A 128 9.42 -14.25 -15.73
C ILE A 128 10.04 -15.56 -16.20
N ASP A 129 11.28 -15.83 -15.81
CA ASP A 129 11.99 -17.08 -16.16
C ASP A 129 11.25 -18.32 -15.63
N ILE A 130 10.73 -18.27 -14.40
CA ILE A 130 9.87 -19.33 -13.84
C ILE A 130 8.66 -19.56 -14.75
N GLY A 131 7.97 -18.49 -15.16
CA GLY A 131 6.79 -18.57 -16.03
C GLY A 131 7.11 -19.17 -17.41
N ILE A 132 8.23 -18.78 -18.01
CA ILE A 132 8.70 -19.31 -19.30
C ILE A 132 9.01 -20.81 -19.17
N ALA A 133 9.80 -21.19 -18.17
CA ALA A 133 10.18 -22.58 -17.93
C ALA A 133 8.96 -23.46 -17.64
N ASP A 134 8.00 -22.97 -16.85
CA ASP A 134 6.77 -23.68 -16.53
C ASP A 134 5.91 -23.95 -17.78
N GLN A 135 5.73 -22.94 -18.64
CA GLN A 135 5.01 -23.09 -19.90
C GLN A 135 5.66 -24.14 -20.82
N HIS A 136 6.98 -24.09 -20.95
CA HIS A 136 7.73 -25.06 -21.76
C HIS A 136 7.69 -26.47 -21.18
N TYR A 137 7.79 -26.60 -19.84
CA TYR A 137 7.62 -27.86 -19.13
C TYR A 137 6.24 -28.47 -19.41
N THR A 138 5.16 -27.71 -19.22
CA THR A 138 3.80 -28.19 -19.47
C THR A 138 3.62 -28.65 -20.91
N LYS A 139 4.17 -27.90 -21.87
CA LYS A 139 4.11 -28.27 -23.29
C LYS A 139 4.86 -29.56 -23.59
N ALA A 140 6.11 -29.69 -23.12
CA ALA A 140 6.92 -30.89 -23.32
C ALA A 140 6.27 -32.12 -22.66
N GLN A 141 5.73 -31.97 -21.45
CA GLN A 141 5.02 -33.04 -20.75
C GLN A 141 3.75 -33.46 -21.50
N GLY A 142 2.99 -32.49 -22.04
CA GLY A 142 1.81 -32.77 -22.86
C GLY A 142 2.14 -33.57 -24.11
N GLU A 143 3.24 -33.24 -24.80
CA GLU A 143 3.72 -34.01 -25.95
C GLU A 143 4.19 -35.41 -25.57
N ALA A 144 4.92 -35.57 -24.46
CA ALA A 144 5.33 -36.88 -23.96
C ALA A 144 4.10 -37.78 -23.67
N THR A 145 3.07 -37.23 -23.00
CA THR A 145 1.80 -37.94 -22.77
C THR A 145 1.08 -38.28 -24.08
N ARG A 146 1.07 -37.37 -25.05
CA ARG A 146 0.49 -37.62 -26.37
C ARG A 146 1.18 -38.78 -27.09
N VAL A 147 2.52 -38.77 -27.13
CA VAL A 147 3.31 -39.84 -27.77
C VAL A 147 3.09 -41.19 -27.07
N LEU A 148 3.06 -41.20 -25.74
CA LEU A 148 2.76 -42.41 -24.97
C LEU A 148 1.38 -42.98 -25.33
N GLY A 149 0.38 -42.10 -25.51
CA GLY A 149 -0.96 -42.50 -25.96
C GLY A 149 -0.94 -43.16 -27.35
N GLU A 150 -0.15 -42.64 -28.29
CA GLU A 150 0.01 -43.25 -29.62
C GLU A 150 0.76 -44.60 -29.56
N MET A 151 1.75 -44.73 -28.68
CA MET A 151 2.42 -46.03 -28.43
C MET A 151 1.44 -47.08 -27.90
N THR A 152 0.58 -46.68 -26.95
CA THR A 152 -0.48 -47.54 -26.40
C THR A 152 -1.45 -47.98 -27.50
N LYS A 153 -1.95 -47.05 -28.32
CA LYS A 153 -2.84 -47.38 -29.45
C LYS A 153 -2.19 -48.35 -30.45
N LEU A 154 -0.92 -48.14 -30.78
CA LEU A 154 -0.18 -49.03 -31.68
C LEU A 154 -0.10 -50.44 -31.09
N ASN A 155 0.19 -50.56 -29.80
CA ASN A 155 0.25 -51.84 -29.10
C ASN A 155 -1.12 -52.55 -29.04
N GLU A 156 -2.18 -51.81 -28.72
CA GLU A 156 -3.56 -52.30 -28.66
C GLU A 156 -4.14 -52.70 -30.03
N SER A 157 -3.60 -52.13 -31.13
CA SER A 157 -4.06 -52.45 -32.49
C SER A 157 -3.78 -53.91 -32.92
N GLY A 158 -2.92 -54.63 -32.20
CA GLY A 158 -2.51 -55.99 -32.53
C GLY A 158 -1.69 -56.11 -33.81
N LYS A 159 -1.30 -54.99 -34.44
CA LYS A 159 -0.49 -54.94 -35.66
C LYS A 159 0.91 -54.41 -35.34
N PRO A 160 1.89 -55.28 -35.04
CA PRO A 160 3.22 -54.83 -34.67
C PRO A 160 3.88 -54.05 -35.81
N ASN A 161 4.29 -52.81 -35.54
CA ASN A 161 5.15 -52.02 -36.41
C ASN A 161 6.37 -51.56 -35.61
N PRO A 162 7.47 -52.33 -35.61
CA PRO A 162 8.65 -52.04 -34.79
C PRO A 162 9.36 -50.73 -35.17
N GLU A 163 9.29 -50.30 -36.42
CA GLU A 163 9.90 -49.05 -36.88
C GLU A 163 9.14 -47.83 -36.35
N MET A 164 7.81 -47.86 -36.48
CA MET A 164 6.95 -46.82 -35.93
C MET A 164 7.06 -46.73 -34.41
N PHE A 165 7.08 -47.88 -33.72
CA PHE A 165 7.23 -47.91 -32.27
C PHE A 165 8.57 -47.30 -31.82
N ARG A 166 9.66 -47.59 -32.54
CA ARG A 166 10.98 -47.00 -32.27
C ARG A 166 11.00 -45.49 -32.50
N ALA A 167 10.37 -45.01 -33.58
CA ALA A 167 10.26 -43.57 -33.85
C ALA A 167 9.45 -42.86 -32.75
N LEU A 168 8.35 -43.45 -32.29
CA LEU A 168 7.58 -42.95 -31.15
C LEU A 168 8.40 -42.97 -29.86
N GLY A 169 9.16 -44.04 -29.60
CA GLY A 169 10.09 -44.13 -28.46
C GLY A 169 11.10 -42.98 -28.45
N ASN A 170 11.78 -42.73 -29.57
CA ASN A 170 12.72 -41.61 -29.69
C ASN A 170 12.03 -40.24 -29.45
N SER A 171 10.81 -40.06 -29.93
CA SER A 171 10.04 -38.83 -29.72
C SER A 171 9.64 -38.67 -28.25
N PHE A 172 9.26 -39.76 -27.59
CA PHE A 172 8.95 -39.76 -26.16
C PHE A 172 10.18 -39.38 -25.34
N ASP A 173 11.32 -40.03 -25.60
CA ASP A 173 12.58 -39.76 -24.90
C ASP A 173 13.01 -38.30 -25.08
N PHE A 174 12.88 -37.76 -26.29
CA PHE A 174 13.15 -36.35 -26.57
C PHE A 174 12.30 -35.40 -25.72
N HIS A 175 10.97 -35.58 -25.72
CA HIS A 175 10.08 -34.71 -24.94
C HIS A 175 10.26 -34.90 -23.42
N GLN A 176 10.59 -36.11 -22.98
CA GLN A 176 10.89 -36.38 -21.58
C GLN A 176 12.19 -35.70 -21.12
N GLN A 177 13.23 -35.69 -21.97
CA GLN A 177 14.47 -34.95 -21.72
C GLN A 177 14.23 -33.44 -21.68
N GLN A 178 13.44 -32.89 -22.60
CA GLN A 178 13.05 -31.48 -22.57
C GLN A 178 12.28 -31.12 -21.30
N SER A 179 11.32 -31.96 -20.90
CA SER A 179 10.57 -31.79 -19.65
C SER A 179 11.52 -31.75 -18.43
N ALA A 180 12.48 -32.67 -18.37
CA ALA A 180 13.50 -32.66 -17.30
C ALA A 180 14.37 -31.40 -17.32
N GLN A 181 14.79 -30.93 -18.51
CA GLN A 181 15.56 -29.70 -18.66
C GLN A 181 14.77 -28.48 -18.13
N PHE A 182 13.54 -28.27 -18.61
CA PHE A 182 12.73 -27.12 -18.17
C PHE A 182 12.36 -27.19 -16.69
N ALA A 183 12.22 -28.38 -16.11
CA ALA A 183 12.08 -28.52 -14.67
C ALA A 183 13.33 -28.05 -13.91
N GLY A 184 14.52 -28.34 -14.43
CA GLY A 184 15.80 -27.84 -13.90
C GLY A 184 15.93 -26.33 -14.02
N ASP A 185 15.64 -25.76 -15.18
CA ASP A 185 15.65 -24.32 -15.42
C ASP A 185 14.70 -23.58 -14.48
N ARG A 186 13.50 -24.14 -14.27
CA ARG A 186 12.52 -23.62 -13.29
C ARG A 186 13.06 -23.65 -11.87
N GLY A 187 13.77 -24.71 -11.48
CA GLY A 187 14.43 -24.81 -10.17
C GLY A 187 15.47 -23.70 -9.97
N GLN A 188 16.35 -23.50 -10.94
CA GLN A 188 17.37 -22.44 -10.89
C GLN A 188 16.75 -21.03 -10.86
N ALA A 189 15.65 -20.82 -11.59
CA ALA A 189 14.92 -19.56 -11.54
C ALA A 189 14.27 -19.32 -10.17
N TRP A 190 13.75 -20.36 -9.51
CA TRP A 190 13.27 -20.27 -8.11
C TRP A 190 14.37 -19.92 -7.12
N ASP A 191 15.57 -20.50 -7.26
CA ASP A 191 16.71 -20.16 -6.40
C ASP A 191 17.09 -18.68 -6.55
N ARG A 192 17.15 -18.18 -7.79
CA ARG A 192 17.37 -16.75 -8.08
C ARG A 192 16.28 -15.87 -7.49
N PHE A 193 15.00 -16.26 -7.64
CA PHE A 193 13.88 -15.52 -7.07
C PHE A 193 13.98 -15.43 -5.54
N ASN A 194 14.26 -16.55 -4.88
CA ASN A 194 14.34 -16.60 -3.42
C ASN A 194 15.48 -15.72 -2.89
N SER A 195 16.65 -15.79 -3.50
CA SER A 195 17.79 -14.94 -3.14
C SER A 195 17.49 -13.44 -3.36
N ALA A 196 16.92 -13.09 -4.52
CA ALA A 196 16.52 -11.71 -4.80
C ALA A 196 15.43 -11.19 -3.85
N ASN A 197 14.46 -12.03 -3.51
CA ASN A 197 13.38 -11.71 -2.59
C ASN A 197 13.89 -11.51 -1.15
N LEU A 198 14.88 -12.28 -0.70
CA LEU A 198 15.55 -12.07 0.59
C LEU A 198 16.27 -10.71 0.63
N SER A 199 17.04 -10.39 -0.42
CA SER A 199 17.70 -9.08 -0.56
C SER A 199 16.70 -7.92 -0.55
N PHE A 200 15.58 -8.09 -1.27
CA PHE A 200 14.48 -7.13 -1.27
C PHE A 200 13.86 -6.94 0.12
N GLN A 201 13.55 -8.04 0.82
CA GLN A 201 12.96 -7.98 2.17
C GLN A 201 13.91 -7.29 3.14
N ARG A 202 15.20 -7.60 3.10
CA ARG A 202 16.22 -6.95 3.91
C ARG A 202 16.25 -5.44 3.67
N THR A 203 16.26 -5.03 2.40
CA THR A 203 16.30 -3.61 2.02
C THR A 203 15.02 -2.88 2.44
N THR A 204 13.87 -3.50 2.21
CA THR A 204 12.56 -2.95 2.59
C THR A 204 12.45 -2.78 4.10
N LEU A 205 12.85 -3.78 4.89
CA LEU A 205 12.83 -3.71 6.34
C LEU A 205 13.76 -2.61 6.87
N ALA A 206 14.97 -2.48 6.31
CA ALA A 206 15.89 -1.42 6.68
C ALA A 206 15.31 -0.02 6.38
N LYS A 207 14.71 0.16 5.21
CA LYS A 207 14.08 1.44 4.82
C LYS A 207 12.86 1.77 5.67
N LEU A 208 11.99 0.81 5.93
CA LEU A 208 10.85 0.98 6.83
C LEU A 208 11.30 1.32 8.25
N ARG A 209 12.41 0.72 8.70
CA ARG A 209 13.00 1.06 10.00
C ARG A 209 13.43 2.51 10.07
N ASP A 210 14.09 3.01 9.03
CA ASP A 210 14.57 4.39 9.02
C ASP A 210 13.41 5.41 8.85
N LEU A 211 12.29 4.98 8.24
CA LEU A 211 11.12 5.81 7.96
C LEU A 211 10.11 5.89 9.13
N ALA A 212 9.91 4.78 9.85
CA ALA A 212 8.94 4.69 10.94
C ALA A 212 9.02 5.81 12.00
N PRO A 213 10.19 6.23 12.52
CA PRO A 213 10.25 7.30 13.52
C PRO A 213 9.74 8.65 12.96
N ARG A 214 9.75 8.83 11.64
CA ARG A 214 9.27 10.07 10.99
C ARG A 214 7.73 10.13 10.91
N GLN A 215 7.05 9.01 11.13
CA GLN A 215 5.59 8.97 11.24
C GLN A 215 5.09 9.47 12.61
N ILE A 216 5.91 9.38 13.67
CA ILE A 216 5.52 9.80 15.02
C ILE A 216 5.17 11.29 15.05
N PRO A 217 6.02 12.23 14.59
CA PRO A 217 5.69 13.66 14.59
C PRO A 217 4.45 13.98 13.74
N VAL A 218 4.24 13.28 12.62
CA VAL A 218 3.04 13.45 11.80
C VAL A 218 1.79 13.11 12.59
N LEU A 219 1.77 11.95 13.27
CA LEU A 219 0.61 11.51 14.06
C LEU A 219 0.34 12.44 15.26
N ILE A 220 1.39 12.97 15.91
CA ILE A 220 1.25 13.95 16.99
C ILE A 220 0.62 15.26 16.49
N GLU A 221 1.11 15.81 15.38
CA GLU A 221 0.53 17.05 14.83
C GLU A 221 -0.89 16.83 14.29
N LEU A 222 -1.19 15.68 13.68
CA LEU A 222 -2.56 15.34 13.26
C LEU A 222 -3.52 15.34 14.46
N ARG A 223 -3.11 14.78 15.61
CA ARG A 223 -3.93 14.80 16.84
C ARG A 223 -4.08 16.22 17.39
N ARG A 224 -3.01 17.01 17.37
CA ARG A 224 -3.03 18.42 17.81
C ARG A 224 -4.02 19.25 16.99
N ASP A 225 -3.98 19.13 15.67
CA ASP A 225 -4.88 19.81 14.73
C ASP A 225 -6.35 19.43 14.92
N LEU A 226 -6.63 18.22 15.40
CA LEU A 226 -7.97 17.74 15.74
C LEU A 226 -8.43 18.15 17.14
N GLY A 227 -7.59 18.85 17.91
CA GLY A 227 -7.86 19.20 19.31
C GLY A 227 -7.80 18.01 20.27
N LEU A 228 -7.22 16.88 19.85
CA LEU A 228 -7.03 15.68 20.65
C LEU A 228 -5.71 15.75 21.44
N SER A 229 -5.55 16.83 22.22
CA SER A 229 -4.27 17.20 22.83
C SER A 229 -4.01 16.62 24.23
N ALA A 230 -4.89 15.74 24.73
CA ALA A 230 -4.69 15.11 26.02
C ALA A 230 -3.47 14.18 25.97
N ASP A 231 -2.46 14.46 26.80
CA ASP A 231 -1.22 13.69 26.96
C ASP A 231 -0.49 13.32 25.65
N LEU A 232 -0.26 14.32 24.79
CA LEU A 232 0.54 14.10 23.56
C LEU A 232 1.98 13.70 23.87
N GLU A 233 2.55 14.20 24.97
CA GLU A 233 3.92 13.88 25.40
C GLU A 233 4.04 12.41 25.84
N GLY A 234 3.10 11.91 26.66
CA GLY A 234 3.05 10.51 27.05
C GLY A 234 2.83 9.58 25.86
N LEU A 235 1.99 9.98 24.90
CA LEU A 235 1.78 9.24 23.66
C LEU A 235 3.05 9.18 22.80
N GLU A 236 3.73 10.31 22.60
CA GLU A 236 4.98 10.38 21.84
C GLU A 236 6.04 9.47 22.47
N ALA A 237 6.24 9.57 23.78
CA ALA A 237 7.15 8.70 24.52
C ALA A 237 6.77 7.20 24.39
N GLN A 238 5.48 6.88 24.45
CA GLN A 238 5.01 5.50 24.25
C GLN A 238 5.30 4.99 22.84
N MET A 239 5.07 5.81 21.81
CA MET A 239 5.34 5.48 20.42
C MET A 239 6.84 5.30 20.17
N GLU A 240 7.69 6.16 20.73
CA GLU A 240 9.14 6.02 20.67
C GLU A 240 9.64 4.74 21.37
N GLN A 241 9.05 4.39 22.52
CA GLN A 241 9.39 3.15 23.21
C GLN A 241 8.94 1.91 22.43
N GLN A 242 7.75 1.94 21.83
CA GLN A 242 7.28 0.89 20.92
C GLN A 242 8.20 0.77 19.71
N TRP A 243 8.64 1.90 19.17
CA TRP A 243 9.56 1.96 18.05
C TRP A 243 10.91 1.31 18.39
N LYS A 244 11.54 1.67 19.52
CA LYS A 244 12.81 1.04 19.96
C LYS A 244 12.71 -0.49 20.05
N ARG A 245 11.62 -1.00 20.63
CA ARG A 245 11.38 -2.46 20.68
C ARG A 245 11.21 -3.07 19.29
N MET A 246 10.53 -2.37 18.39
CA MET A 246 10.33 -2.83 17.02
C MET A 246 11.65 -2.81 16.24
N GLU A 247 12.48 -1.79 16.42
CA GLU A 247 13.81 -1.65 15.85
C GLU A 247 14.73 -2.81 16.25
N GLU A 248 14.77 -3.17 17.54
CA GLU A 248 15.51 -4.35 18.01
C GLU A 248 15.07 -5.63 17.30
N ARG A 249 13.76 -5.81 17.11
CA ARG A 249 13.20 -6.96 16.38
C ARG A 249 13.51 -6.90 14.89
N PHE A 250 13.49 -5.72 14.27
CA PHE A 250 13.89 -5.55 12.88
C PHE A 250 15.36 -5.88 12.69
N ASN A 251 16.25 -5.42 13.56
CA ASN A 251 17.68 -5.72 13.48
C ASN A 251 17.92 -7.23 13.63
N ALA A 252 17.31 -7.87 14.63
CA ALA A 252 17.41 -9.31 14.80
C ALA A 252 16.88 -10.09 13.59
N LEU A 253 15.76 -9.64 12.99
CA LEU A 253 15.22 -10.26 11.78
C LEU A 253 16.18 -10.07 10.59
N ILE A 254 16.67 -8.85 10.34
CA ILE A 254 17.63 -8.56 9.27
C ILE A 254 18.89 -9.41 9.43
N GLU A 255 19.45 -9.53 10.63
CA GLU A 255 20.61 -10.38 10.92
C GLU A 255 20.31 -11.85 10.64
N SER A 256 19.12 -12.34 10.99
CA SER A 256 18.71 -13.72 10.73
C SER A 256 18.56 -14.02 9.24
N LEU A 257 18.26 -13.01 8.41
CA LEU A 257 18.22 -13.14 6.96
C LEU A 257 19.64 -13.19 6.39
N VAL A 258 20.60 -12.46 6.97
CA VAL A 258 22.02 -12.50 6.55
C VAL A 258 22.66 -13.86 6.81
N GLN A 259 22.28 -14.55 7.88
CA GLN A 259 22.83 -15.88 8.20
C GLN A 259 22.26 -17.01 7.31
N ARG A 260 21.27 -16.72 6.47
CA ARG A 260 20.63 -17.68 5.56
C ARG A 260 21.16 -17.60 4.13
N ASP A 261 21.95 -16.59 3.80
CA ASP A 261 22.73 -16.47 2.56
C ASP A 261 24.06 -17.22 2.68
#